data_AF-A0A8B5X5H8-F1
#
_entry.id   AF-A0A8B5X5H8-F1
#
_cell.length_a   1.000
_cell.length_b   1.000
_cell.length_c   1.000
_cell.angle_alpha   90.00
_cell.angle_beta   90.00
_cell.angle_gamma   90.00
#
_symmetry.space_group_name_H-M   'P 1'
#
loop_
_entity.id
_entity.type
_entity.pdbx_description
1 polymer ?
#
loop_
_entity_poly.entity_id
_entity_poly.type
_entity_poly.pdbx_seq_one_letter_code
_entity_poly.pdbx_strand_id
1 'polypeptide(L)'
;MSKIRVLIVDDQHLFAGSLKVVLEGHGDGEIDVVGIAYNGREALDLVGKTRPDVVLMDVRMPRWRRCSCWPRRRCWARSPLPPPGRG
;
A
#
# COMPACT_ATOMS: atom_id res chain seq x y z
N MET A 1 -11.47 -13.59 14.60
CA MET A 1 -11.54 -12.40 13.74
C MET A 1 -10.67 -12.62 12.52
N SER A 2 -11.03 -12.05 11.37
CA SER A 2 -10.22 -12.13 10.13
C SER A 2 -9.11 -11.08 10.16
N LYS A 3 -7.85 -11.50 9.99
CA LYS A 3 -6.71 -10.58 9.96
C LYS A 3 -6.74 -9.71 8.71
N ILE A 4 -6.44 -8.42 8.86
CA ILE A 4 -6.28 -7.45 7.77
C ILE A 4 -4.91 -7.67 7.13
N ARG A 5 -4.89 -7.97 5.83
CA ARG A 5 -3.67 -8.31 5.10
C ARG A 5 -3.07 -7.08 4.47
N VAL A 6 -1.88 -6.70 4.92
CA VAL A 6 -1.22 -5.45 4.53
C VAL A 6 0.05 -5.73 3.73
N LEU A 7 0.21 -5.05 2.59
CA LEU A 7 1.46 -5.00 1.84
C LEU A 7 2.12 -3.63 2.07
N ILE A 8 3.39 -3.61 2.48
CA ILE A 8 4.16 -2.37 2.65
C ILE A 8 4.96 -2.12 1.37
N VAL A 9 4.98 -0.89 0.90
CA VAL A 9 5.74 -0.45 -0.28
C VAL A 9 6.53 0.80 0.08
N ASP A 10 7.84 0.65 0.23
CA ASP A 10 8.74 1.73 0.66
C ASP A 10 10.16 1.45 0.14
N ASP A 11 10.84 2.44 -0.46
CA ASP A 11 12.20 2.24 -0.98
C ASP A 11 13.27 2.22 0.13
N GLN A 12 12.92 2.65 1.34
CA GLN A 12 13.79 2.66 2.51
C GLN A 12 13.63 1.38 3.34
N HIS A 13 14.59 0.46 3.22
CA HIS A 13 14.51 -0.88 3.81
C HIS A 13 14.35 -0.86 5.34
N LEU A 14 15.08 0.04 6.02
CA LEU A 14 15.01 0.19 7.47
C LEU A 14 13.61 0.61 7.93
N PHE A 15 12.98 1.53 7.19
CA PHE A 15 11.66 2.05 7.53
C PHE A 15 10.56 1.03 7.21
N ALA A 16 10.68 0.31 6.10
CA ALA A 16 9.77 -0.77 5.77
C ALA A 16 9.79 -1.88 6.85
N GLY A 17 10.97 -2.23 7.35
CA GLY A 17 11.14 -3.20 8.43
C GLY A 17 10.56 -2.74 9.76
N SER A 18 10.76 -1.47 10.14
CA SER A 18 10.19 -0.93 11.38
C SER A 18 8.66 -0.86 11.32
N LEU A 19 8.08 -0.46 10.18
CA LEU A 19 6.64 -0.46 9.96
C LEU A 19 6.04 -1.86 10.12
N LYS A 20 6.71 -2.90 9.60
CA LYS A 20 6.27 -4.29 9.78
C LYS A 20 6.15 -4.64 11.26
N VAL A 21 7.21 -4.41 12.04
CA VAL A 21 7.24 -4.71 13.48
C VAL A 21 6.14 -3.97 14.24
N VAL A 22 5.94 -2.68 13.93
CA VAL A 22 4.91 -1.86 14.57
C VAL A 22 3.51 -2.38 14.23
N LEU A 23 3.24 -2.70 12.96
CA LEU A 23 1.93 -3.19 12.51
C LEU A 23 1.59 -4.57 13.06
N GLU A 24 2.55 -5.51 13.03
CA GLU A 24 2.36 -6.85 13.58
C GLU A 24 2.26 -6.85 15.11
N GLY A 25 2.86 -5.87 15.78
CA GLY A 25 2.76 -5.68 17.22
C GLY A 25 1.49 -4.96 17.70
N HIS A 26 0.68 -4.40 16.80
CA HIS A 26 -0.52 -3.63 17.14
C HIS A 26 -1.79 -4.51 17.10
N GLY A 27 -2.71 -4.30 18.05
CA GLY A 27 -4.08 -4.84 18.00
C GLY A 27 -4.18 -6.37 18.03
N ASP A 28 -3.54 -7.03 19.00
CA ASP A 28 -3.66 -8.48 19.26
C ASP A 28 -3.51 -9.39 18.02
N GLY A 29 -2.72 -8.97 17.03
CA GLY A 29 -2.47 -9.73 15.80
C GLY A 29 -3.59 -9.64 14.76
N GLU A 30 -4.41 -8.58 14.80
CA GLU A 30 -5.40 -8.26 13.77
C GLU A 30 -4.77 -7.89 12.41
N ILE A 31 -3.51 -7.44 12.39
CA ILE A 31 -2.80 -7.06 11.16
C ILE A 31 -1.79 -8.14 10.78
N ASP A 32 -1.81 -8.53 9.50
CA ASP A 32 -0.89 -9.50 8.90
C ASP A 32 -0.11 -8.84 7.75
N VAL A 33 1.19 -8.66 7.91
CA VAL A 33 2.05 -8.08 6.88
C VAL A 33 2.46 -9.17 5.89
N VAL A 34 1.75 -9.23 4.78
CA VAL A 34 1.90 -10.29 3.76
C VAL A 34 3.09 -10.10 2.83
N GLY A 35 3.79 -8.96 2.94
CA GLY A 35 5.00 -8.70 2.17
C GLY A 35 5.50 -7.27 2.31
N ILE A 36 6.72 -7.05 1.82
CA ILE A 36 7.36 -5.74 1.69
C ILE A 36 7.89 -5.63 0.26
N ALA A 37 7.59 -4.52 -0.41
CA ALA A 37 8.13 -4.16 -1.71
C ALA A 37 8.99 -2.91 -1.60
N TYR A 38 10.13 -2.89 -2.29
CA TYR A 38 11.05 -1.75 -2.30
C TYR A 38 10.97 -0.93 -3.58
N ASN A 39 10.10 -1.35 -4.50
CA ASN A 39 9.84 -0.64 -5.73
C ASN A 39 8.46 -1.02 -6.28
N GLY A 40 8.04 -0.24 -7.26
CA GLY A 40 6.76 -0.38 -7.90
C GLY A 40 6.47 -1.70 -8.63
N ARG A 41 7.49 -2.32 -9.21
CA ARG A 41 7.33 -3.58 -9.94
C ARG A 41 7.13 -4.75 -8.98
N GLU A 42 7.97 -4.80 -7.96
CA GLU A 42 7.84 -5.76 -6.86
C GLU A 42 6.49 -5.63 -6.16
N ALA A 43 6.00 -4.40 -5.97
CA ALA A 43 4.68 -4.17 -5.40
C ALA A 43 3.55 -4.81 -6.23
N LEU A 44 3.58 -4.68 -7.56
CA LEU A 44 2.57 -5.31 -8.43
C LEU A 44 2.65 -6.84 -8.39
N ASP A 45 3.86 -7.39 -8.42
CA ASP A 45 4.08 -8.84 -8.34
C ASP A 45 3.57 -9.39 -7.00
N LEU A 46 3.84 -8.68 -5.90
CA LEU A 46 3.37 -9.06 -4.58
C LEU A 46 1.87 -8.90 -4.44
N VAL A 47 1.24 -7.83 -4.95
CA VAL A 47 -0.23 -7.69 -4.95
C VAL A 47 -0.91 -8.88 -5.63
N GLY A 48 -0.39 -9.33 -6.77
CA GLY A 48 -0.93 -10.48 -7.50
C GLY A 48 -0.82 -11.79 -6.73
N LYS A 49 0.33 -12.02 -6.08
CA LYS A 49 0.63 -13.25 -5.33
C LYS A 49 -0.07 -13.29 -3.97
N THR A 50 -0.03 -12.18 -3.24
CA THR A 50 -0.46 -12.13 -1.85
C THR A 50 -1.88 -11.63 -1.72
N ARG A 51 -2.48 -10.94 -2.69
CA ARG A 51 -3.86 -10.40 -2.60
C ARG A 51 -4.11 -9.64 -1.28
N PRO A 52 -3.33 -8.58 -0.98
CA PRO A 52 -3.50 -7.82 0.25
C PRO A 52 -4.85 -7.07 0.25
N ASP A 53 -5.39 -6.83 1.44
CA ASP A 53 -6.59 -6.00 1.64
C ASP A 53 -6.24 -4.52 1.50
N VAL A 54 -5.09 -4.14 2.04
CA VAL A 54 -4.59 -2.77 2.08
C VAL A 54 -3.13 -2.74 1.62
N VAL A 55 -2.77 -1.71 0.87
CA VAL A 55 -1.39 -1.45 0.45
C VAL A 55 -0.95 -0.14 1.07
N LEU A 56 0.00 -0.21 2.00
CA LEU A 56 0.63 0.94 2.62
C LEU A 56 1.84 1.34 1.76
N MET A 57 1.83 2.55 1.22
CA MET A 57 2.82 2.96 0.23
C MET A 57 3.38 4.36 0.52
N ASP A 58 4.70 4.52 0.44
CA ASP A 58 5.33 5.83 0.52
C ASP A 58 4.97 6.71 -0.69
N VAL A 59 4.53 7.93 -0.40
CA VAL A 59 4.15 8.94 -1.39
C VAL A 59 5.36 9.71 -1.94
N ARG A 60 6.52 9.63 -1.26
CA ARG A 60 7.73 10.34 -1.65
C ARG A 60 8.63 9.55 -2.60
N MET A 61 8.32 8.28 -2.88
CA MET A 61 9.03 7.47 -3.88
C MET A 61 9.11 8.20 -5.24
N PRO A 62 10.32 8.61 -5.68
CA PRO A 62 10.50 9.51 -6.84
C PRO A 62 10.11 8.88 -8.18
N ARG A 63 10.05 7.55 -8.28
CA ARG A 63 9.66 6.83 -9.51
C ARG A 63 8.16 6.48 -9.58
N TRP A 64 7.36 6.87 -8.59
CA TRP A 64 5.93 6.55 -8.52
C TRP A 64 4.99 7.70 -8.93
N ARG A 65 5.54 8.85 -9.35
CA ARG A 65 4.72 9.92 -9.93
C ARG A 65 4.19 9.51 -11.30
N ARG A 66 2.90 9.15 -11.33
CA ARG A 66 2.00 8.86 -12.47
C ARG A 66 1.81 7.36 -12.77
N CYS A 67 0.84 6.78 -12.06
CA CYS A 67 0.28 5.44 -12.28
C CYS A 67 -0.06 5.17 -13.75
N SER A 68 0.82 4.45 -14.45
CA SER A 68 0.46 3.61 -15.62
C SER A 68 0.47 2.12 -15.25
N CYS A 69 1.23 1.75 -14.21
CA CYS A 69 1.48 0.39 -13.78
C CYS A 69 0.38 -0.16 -12.83
N TRP A 70 -0.36 0.71 -12.14
CA TRP A 70 -1.36 0.28 -11.17
C TRP A 70 -2.68 -0.06 -11.86
N PRO A 71 -3.22 -1.29 -11.72
CA PRO A 71 -4.53 -1.60 -12.25
C PRO A 71 -5.57 -0.68 -11.61
N ARG A 72 -6.28 0.10 -12.46
CA ARG A 72 -7.30 1.12 -12.13
C ARG A 72 -8.34 0.74 -11.07
N ARG A 73 -8.42 -0.52 -10.64
CA ARG A 73 -9.46 -1.04 -9.76
C ARG A 73 -9.27 -0.73 -8.27
N ARG A 74 -8.08 -0.28 -7.81
CA ARG A 74 -7.84 -0.01 -6.37
C ARG A 74 -6.84 1.14 -6.11
N CYS A 75 -7.07 2.34 -6.65
CA CYS A 75 -6.34 3.53 -6.15
C CYS A 75 -7.04 4.06 -4.89
N TRP A 76 -6.33 4.04 -3.76
CA TRP A 76 -6.68 4.74 -2.53
C TRP A 76 -6.50 6.25 -2.72
N ALA A 77 -7.56 6.91 -3.22
CA ALA A 77 -7.93 8.30 -3.00
C ALA A 77 -9.27 8.55 -3.68
N ARG A 78 -10.36 8.02 -3.11
CA ARG A 78 -11.70 8.57 -3.35
C ARG A 78 -12.19 9.20 -2.06
N SER A 79 -11.72 10.40 -1.77
CA SER A 79 -12.72 11.43 -1.48
C SER A 79 -13.27 11.83 -2.86
N PRO A 80 -14.58 11.74 -3.11
CA PRO A 80 -15.15 12.34 -4.31
C PRO A 80 -14.92 13.85 -4.20
N LEU A 81 -13.97 14.39 -4.97
CA LEU A 81 -13.95 15.83 -5.20
C LEU A 81 -15.31 16.18 -5.83
N PRO A 82 -16.07 17.15 -5.29
CA PRO A 82 -17.30 17.60 -5.93
C PRO A 82 -16.95 18.11 -7.34
N PRO A 83 -17.85 17.94 -8.33
CA PRO A 83 -17.63 18.45 -9.67
C PRO A 83 -17.37 19.96 -9.58
N PRO A 84 -16.49 20.53 -10.42
CA PRO A 84 -16.37 21.99 -10.50
C PRO A 84 -17.76 22.53 -10.85
N GLY A 85 -18.33 23.30 -9.92
CA GLY A 85 -19.58 24.01 -10.16
C GLY A 85 -19.40 24.85 -11.42
N ARG A 86 -20.30 24.67 -12.39
CA ARG A 86 -20.43 25.60 -13.50
C ARG A 86 -21.00 26.90 -12.90
N GLY A 87 -20.14 27.91 -12.80
CA GLY A 87 -20.50 29.32 -12.68
C GLY A 87 -19.81 30.05 -13.81
#